data_AF-A0A497G9W9-F1
#
_entry.id   AF-A0A497G9W9-F1
#
_cell.length_a   1.000
_cell.length_b   1.000
_cell.length_c   1.000
_cell.angle_alpha   90.00
_cell.angle_beta   90.00
_cell.angle_gamma   90.00
#
_symmetry.space_group_name_H-M   'P 1'
#
loop_
_entity.id
_entity.type
_entity.pdbx_description
1 polymer ?
#
loop_
_entity_poly.entity_id
_entity_poly.type
_entity_poly.pdbx_seq_one_letter_code
_entity_poly.pdbx_strand_id
1 'polypeptide(L)'
;MRLDRRLLRSLRRAVRLAVYAAEDAEEVGLARIVVEEADLDYATALAVVEAVKELRELFPHKSESWFLRAAVRSLGVREVRGNVWVVPGFPELGDYYSEYVVRFSGGKYSCDCFARSYGYVRSARICTHVAAVMVYRRARRRLSAWLGDLY
;
A
#
# COMPACT_ATOMS: atom_id res chain seq x y z
N MET A 1 -10.87 -6.85 -8.56
CA MET A 1 -9.70 -6.84 -9.46
C MET A 1 -8.82 -8.05 -9.16
N ARG A 2 -8.54 -8.91 -10.14
CA ARG A 2 -7.59 -10.03 -9.98
C ARG A 2 -6.22 -9.52 -10.43
N LEU A 3 -5.28 -9.38 -9.51
CA LEU A 3 -3.96 -8.83 -9.80
C LEU A 3 -3.08 -9.91 -10.46
N ASP A 4 -2.88 -9.82 -11.77
CA ASP A 4 -1.97 -10.71 -12.52
C ASP A 4 -0.54 -10.15 -12.63
N ARG A 5 0.39 -10.96 -13.18
CA ARG A 5 1.81 -10.58 -13.32
C ARG A 5 2.08 -9.37 -14.21
N ARG A 6 1.22 -9.10 -15.19
CA ARG A 6 1.37 -7.94 -16.09
C ARG A 6 0.87 -6.71 -15.37
N LEU A 7 -0.30 -6.80 -14.76
CA LEU A 7 -0.89 -5.74 -13.94
C LEU A 7 0.00 -5.38 -12.75
N LEU A 8 0.63 -6.34 -12.07
CA LEU A 8 1.59 -6.06 -10.99
C LEU A 8 2.84 -5.33 -11.47
N ARG A 9 3.33 -5.61 -12.68
CA ARG A 9 4.48 -4.92 -13.26
C ARG A 9 4.12 -3.49 -13.65
N SER A 10 2.97 -3.30 -14.30
CA SER A 10 2.46 -1.96 -14.64
C SER A 10 2.14 -1.16 -13.38
N LEU A 11 1.47 -1.75 -12.38
CA LEU A 11 1.25 -1.15 -11.06
C LEU A 11 2.54 -0.76 -10.36
N ARG A 12 3.55 -1.63 -10.38
CA ARG A 12 4.85 -1.33 -9.79
C ARG A 12 5.51 -0.16 -10.51
N ARG A 13 5.42 -0.08 -11.83
CA ARG A 13 5.96 1.02 -12.64
C ARG A 13 5.20 2.33 -12.36
N ALA A 14 3.87 2.29 -12.42
CA ALA A 14 2.96 3.38 -12.08
C ALA A 14 3.21 3.95 -10.70
N VAL A 15 3.16 3.11 -9.67
CA VAL A 15 3.41 3.49 -8.28
C VAL A 15 4.84 4.01 -8.12
N ARG A 16 5.83 3.41 -8.78
CA ARG A 16 7.20 3.93 -8.73
C ARG A 16 7.28 5.34 -9.31
N LEU A 17 6.70 5.55 -10.48
CA LEU A 17 6.67 6.88 -11.10
C LEU A 17 5.95 7.84 -10.16
N ALA A 18 4.77 7.49 -9.67
CA ALA A 18 3.96 8.34 -8.82
C ALA A 18 4.56 8.69 -7.45
N VAL A 19 5.38 7.80 -6.90
CA VAL A 19 6.00 7.97 -5.58
C VAL A 19 7.42 8.54 -5.65
N TYR A 20 8.11 8.46 -6.80
CA TYR A 20 9.53 8.83 -6.93
C TYR A 20 9.86 9.85 -8.02
N ALA A 21 9.02 10.02 -9.05
CA ALA A 21 9.14 11.19 -9.95
C ALA A 21 8.55 12.46 -9.32
N ALA A 22 7.90 12.33 -8.16
CA ALA A 22 7.25 13.39 -7.39
C ALA A 22 8.17 14.22 -6.50
N GLU A 23 9.48 13.99 -6.51
CA GLU A 23 10.39 14.93 -5.82
C GLU A 23 10.38 16.30 -6.53
N ASP A 24 10.02 16.36 -7.83
CA ASP A 24 9.89 17.61 -8.61
C ASP A 24 8.64 17.71 -9.51
N ALA A 25 7.86 16.62 -9.72
CA ALA A 25 6.69 16.65 -10.60
C ALA A 25 5.37 16.94 -9.85
N GLU A 26 4.59 17.89 -10.37
CA GLU A 26 3.22 18.18 -9.93
C GLU A 26 2.41 16.89 -9.74
N GLU A 27 1.74 16.76 -8.60
CA GLU A 27 0.96 15.59 -8.16
C GLU A 27 -0.04 15.08 -9.22
N VAL A 28 -0.47 15.96 -10.12
CA VAL A 28 -1.41 15.71 -11.22
C VAL A 28 -0.83 14.84 -12.33
N GLY A 29 0.45 15.03 -12.72
CA GLY A 29 1.09 14.26 -13.79
C GLY A 29 1.34 12.80 -13.42
N LEU A 30 1.55 12.56 -12.14
CA LEU A 30 1.89 11.26 -11.55
C LEU A 30 0.68 10.34 -11.42
N ALA A 31 -0.45 10.90 -10.97
CA ALA A 31 -1.71 10.19 -10.92
C ALA A 31 -2.19 9.81 -12.33
N ARG A 32 -1.97 10.64 -13.36
CA ARG A 32 -2.24 10.26 -14.77
C ARG A 32 -1.47 9.02 -15.22
N ILE A 33 -0.17 8.94 -14.91
CA ILE A 33 0.67 7.78 -15.25
C ILE A 33 0.15 6.50 -14.56
N VAL A 34 -0.39 6.63 -13.34
CA VAL A 34 -0.99 5.48 -12.63
C VAL A 34 -2.29 5.05 -13.27
N VAL A 35 -3.15 5.99 -13.65
CA VAL A 35 -4.44 5.71 -14.30
C VAL A 35 -4.24 4.94 -15.60
N GLU A 36 -3.29 5.39 -16.44
CA GLU A 36 -3.02 4.80 -17.76
C GLU A 36 -2.45 3.36 -17.69
N GLU A 37 -1.68 3.03 -16.65
CA GLU A 37 -0.99 1.74 -16.53
C GLU A 37 -1.71 0.72 -15.63
N ALA A 38 -2.56 1.16 -14.71
CA ALA A 38 -3.07 0.32 -13.63
C ALA A 38 -4.58 0.08 -13.59
N ASP A 39 -5.35 0.67 -14.51
CA ASP A 39 -6.83 0.69 -14.45
C ASP A 39 -7.33 1.17 -13.07
N LEU A 40 -6.60 2.11 -12.47
CA LEU A 40 -6.96 2.78 -11.24
C LEU A 40 -7.58 4.12 -11.60
N ASP A 41 -8.67 4.50 -10.94
CA ASP A 41 -9.17 5.86 -11.09
C ASP A 41 -8.19 6.88 -10.45
N TYR A 42 -8.25 8.11 -10.95
CA TYR A 42 -7.33 9.18 -10.56
C TYR A 42 -7.36 9.46 -9.05
N ALA A 43 -8.55 9.45 -8.45
CA ALA A 43 -8.69 9.72 -7.02
C ALA A 43 -8.03 8.61 -6.19
N THR A 44 -8.25 7.35 -6.53
CA THR A 44 -7.58 6.22 -5.87
C THR A 44 -6.05 6.31 -6.01
N ALA A 45 -5.56 6.62 -7.21
CA ALA A 45 -4.13 6.79 -7.45
C ALA A 45 -3.52 7.90 -6.57
N LEU A 46 -4.15 9.08 -6.56
CA LEU A 46 -3.70 10.22 -5.75
C LEU A 46 -3.73 9.92 -4.25
N ALA A 47 -4.82 9.32 -3.76
CA ALA A 47 -4.98 8.97 -2.34
C ALA A 47 -3.90 7.98 -1.86
N VAL A 48 -3.47 7.04 -2.72
CA VAL A 48 -2.37 6.12 -2.42
C VAL A 48 -1.03 6.83 -2.41
N VAL A 49 -0.77 7.73 -3.37
CA VAL A 49 0.47 8.53 -3.42
C VAL A 49 0.63 9.36 -2.15
N GLU A 50 -0.39 10.11 -1.77
CA GLU A 50 -0.38 10.93 -0.56
C GLU A 50 -0.21 10.08 0.70
N ALA A 51 -0.92 8.94 0.78
CA ALA A 51 -0.77 8.01 1.90
C ALA A 51 0.65 7.44 2.02
N VAL A 52 1.36 7.26 0.91
CA VAL A 52 2.76 6.82 0.90
C VAL A 52 3.71 7.96 1.30
N LYS A 53 3.43 9.20 0.90
CA LYS A 53 4.19 10.39 1.36
C LYS A 53 4.15 10.50 2.89
N GLU A 54 2.96 10.43 3.50
CA GLU A 54 2.83 10.39 4.96
C GLU A 54 3.56 9.20 5.60
N LEU A 55 3.51 8.03 4.94
CA LEU A 55 4.20 6.86 5.45
C LEU A 55 5.72 7.05 5.46
N ARG A 56 6.27 7.81 4.50
CA ARG A 56 7.70 8.15 4.47
C ARG A 56 8.09 9.07 5.61
N GLU A 57 7.27 10.05 5.93
CA GLU A 57 7.48 10.95 7.08
C GLU A 57 7.53 10.16 8.40
N LEU A 58 6.68 9.15 8.54
CA LEU A 58 6.65 8.29 9.74
C LEU A 58 7.81 7.29 9.81
N PHE A 59 8.37 6.90 8.67
CA PHE A 59 9.38 5.86 8.57
C PHE A 59 10.55 6.26 7.65
N PRO A 60 11.25 7.38 7.92
CA PRO A 60 12.22 7.97 6.98
C PRO A 60 13.40 7.06 6.65
N HIS A 61 13.68 6.09 7.52
CA HIS A 61 14.81 5.15 7.37
C HIS A 61 14.48 3.89 6.54
N LYS A 62 13.25 3.75 6.02
CA LYS A 62 12.89 2.59 5.18
C LYS A 62 13.36 2.80 3.74
N SER A 63 13.70 1.69 3.08
CA SER A 63 14.15 1.75 1.68
C SER A 63 13.00 2.00 0.70
N GLU A 64 13.34 2.51 -0.48
CA GLU A 64 12.37 2.70 -1.58
C GLU A 64 11.56 1.43 -1.86
N SER A 65 12.24 0.29 -1.93
CA SER A 65 11.61 -1.00 -2.17
C SER A 65 10.55 -1.34 -1.11
N TRP A 66 10.70 -0.90 0.14
CA TRP A 66 9.73 -1.13 1.21
C TRP A 66 8.43 -0.33 0.98
N PHE A 67 8.55 0.95 0.61
CA PHE A 67 7.40 1.81 0.30
C PHE A 67 6.66 1.35 -0.95
N LEU A 68 7.39 1.06 -2.04
CA LEU A 68 6.82 0.54 -3.27
C LEU A 68 5.99 -0.73 -3.02
N ARG A 69 6.55 -1.64 -2.22
CA ARG A 69 5.91 -2.90 -1.83
C ARG A 69 4.69 -2.68 -0.94
N ALA A 70 4.66 -1.67 -0.09
CA ALA A 70 3.51 -1.31 0.72
C ALA A 70 2.38 -0.73 -0.15
N ALA A 71 2.73 0.20 -1.04
CA ALA A 71 1.81 0.85 -1.96
C ALA A 71 1.13 -0.15 -2.90
N VAL A 72 1.89 -0.98 -3.62
CA VAL A 72 1.32 -2.00 -4.52
C VAL A 72 0.41 -2.97 -3.75
N ARG A 73 0.85 -3.44 -2.57
CA ARG A 73 0.02 -4.35 -1.74
C ARG A 73 -1.27 -3.68 -1.26
N SER A 74 -1.23 -2.37 -0.97
CA SER A 74 -2.37 -1.64 -0.40
C SER A 74 -3.61 -1.65 -1.29
N LEU A 75 -3.41 -1.70 -2.61
CA LEU A 75 -4.48 -1.73 -3.61
C LEU A 75 -5.32 -3.01 -3.56
N GLY A 76 -4.77 -4.08 -3.00
CA GLY A 76 -5.49 -5.35 -2.82
C GLY A 76 -6.01 -5.57 -1.41
N VAL A 77 -5.77 -4.64 -0.47
CA VAL A 77 -6.17 -4.79 0.93
C VAL A 77 -7.68 -4.76 1.06
N ARG A 78 -8.23 -5.70 1.84
CA ARG A 78 -9.65 -5.76 2.18
C ARG A 78 -9.83 -5.74 3.68
N GLU A 79 -10.69 -4.86 4.18
CA GLU A 79 -11.15 -4.93 5.57
C GLU A 79 -12.21 -6.03 5.69
N VAL A 80 -11.99 -6.99 6.58
CA VAL A 80 -12.91 -8.13 6.78
C VAL A 80 -13.75 -7.98 8.05
N ARG A 81 -13.24 -7.23 9.03
CA ARG A 81 -13.92 -6.86 10.28
C ARG A 81 -13.22 -5.61 10.81
N GLY A 82 -13.90 -4.82 11.64
CA GLY A 82 -13.28 -3.66 12.29
C GLY A 82 -11.91 -4.02 12.89
N ASN A 83 -10.87 -3.29 12.44
CA ASN A 83 -9.48 -3.50 12.79
C ASN A 83 -8.82 -4.83 12.33
N VAL A 84 -9.39 -5.51 11.33
CA VAL A 84 -8.85 -6.73 10.73
C VAL A 84 -8.85 -6.60 9.21
N TRP A 85 -7.69 -6.79 8.60
CA TRP A 85 -7.50 -6.70 7.16
C TRP A 85 -6.85 -7.96 6.61
N VAL A 86 -7.25 -8.31 5.40
CA VAL A 86 -6.59 -9.33 4.57
C VAL A 86 -5.77 -8.60 3.52
N VAL A 87 -4.49 -8.94 3.44
CA VAL A 87 -3.53 -8.44 2.46
C VAL A 87 -3.22 -9.58 1.49
N PRO A 88 -3.45 -9.44 0.18
CA PRO A 88 -3.04 -10.45 -0.78
C PRO A 88 -1.52 -10.57 -0.80
N GLY A 89 -1.04 -11.80 -0.92
CA GLY A 89 0.36 -12.11 -1.13
C GLY A 89 0.72 -12.12 -2.60
N PHE A 90 1.90 -11.59 -2.90
CA PHE A 90 2.45 -11.52 -4.24
C PHE A 90 3.81 -12.22 -4.29
N PRO A 91 3.93 -13.38 -4.95
CA PRO A 91 5.21 -14.05 -5.15
C PRO A 91 6.27 -13.14 -5.77
N GLU A 92 5.86 -12.24 -6.67
CA GLU A 92 6.70 -11.22 -7.31
C GLU A 92 7.29 -10.20 -6.33
N LEU A 93 6.68 -10.07 -5.13
CA LEU A 93 7.13 -9.19 -4.05
C LEU A 93 7.73 -9.97 -2.87
N GLY A 94 8.03 -11.27 -3.07
CA GLY A 94 8.66 -12.16 -2.10
C GLY A 94 7.70 -12.81 -1.11
N ASP A 95 6.39 -12.82 -1.40
CA ASP A 95 5.42 -13.50 -0.56
C ASP A 95 5.34 -14.99 -0.90
N TYR A 96 5.31 -15.83 0.13
CA TYR A 96 5.15 -17.28 -0.02
C TYR A 96 3.67 -17.70 0.02
N TYR A 97 2.85 -16.96 0.77
CA TYR A 97 1.44 -17.28 0.97
C TYR A 97 0.57 -16.37 0.09
N SER A 98 -0.61 -16.85 -0.27
CA SER A 98 -1.57 -16.12 -1.10
C SER A 98 -2.24 -14.96 -0.37
N GLU A 99 -2.30 -15.01 0.97
CA GLU A 99 -2.91 -13.99 1.81
C GLU A 99 -2.20 -13.90 3.17
N TYR A 100 -2.30 -12.72 3.79
CA TYR A 100 -1.79 -12.40 5.11
C TYR A 100 -2.84 -11.63 5.90
N VAL A 101 -2.97 -11.94 7.19
CA VAL A 101 -3.90 -11.26 8.08
C VAL A 101 -3.18 -10.24 8.95
N VAL A 102 -3.65 -9.00 8.89
CA VAL A 102 -3.20 -7.90 9.73
C VAL A 102 -4.31 -7.50 10.69
N ARG A 103 -3.95 -7.32 11.97
CA ARG A 103 -4.83 -6.87 13.04
C ARG A 103 -4.30 -5.58 13.66
N PHE A 104 -5.20 -4.73 14.11
CA PHE A 104 -4.87 -3.56 14.94
C PHE A 104 -5.60 -3.65 16.28
N SER A 105 -4.85 -3.67 17.38
CA SER A 105 -5.41 -3.76 18.74
C SER A 105 -4.49 -3.06 19.73
N GLY A 106 -5.07 -2.32 20.69
CA GLY A 106 -4.32 -1.60 21.72
C GLY A 106 -3.27 -0.64 21.15
N GLY A 107 -3.56 0.02 20.03
CA GLY A 107 -2.63 0.94 19.36
C GLY A 107 -1.51 0.25 18.58
N LYS A 108 -1.49 -1.08 18.48
CA LYS A 108 -0.42 -1.85 17.83
C LYS A 108 -0.93 -2.68 16.67
N TYR A 109 -0.11 -2.78 15.62
CA TYR A 109 -0.35 -3.69 14.50
C TYR A 109 0.28 -5.06 14.76
N SER A 110 -0.42 -6.12 14.39
CA SER A 110 0.11 -7.48 14.32
C SER A 110 -0.16 -8.07 12.94
N CYS A 111 0.79 -8.81 12.39
CA CYS A 111 0.64 -9.54 11.14
C CYS A 111 0.98 -11.01 11.38
N ASP A 112 0.22 -11.92 10.79
CA ASP A 112 0.49 -13.36 10.88
C ASP A 112 1.84 -13.75 10.23
N CYS A 113 2.42 -12.92 9.36
CA CYS A 113 3.76 -13.12 8.81
C CYS A 113 4.88 -13.04 9.86
N PHE A 114 4.58 -12.49 11.06
CA PHE A 114 5.49 -12.45 12.21
C PHE A 114 5.63 -13.79 12.94
N ALA A 115 4.69 -14.73 12.75
CA ALA A 115 4.72 -16.05 13.38
C ALA A 115 5.35 -17.14 12.48
N ARG A 116 5.89 -16.75 11.31
CA ARG A 116 6.47 -17.65 10.31
C ARG A 116 8.02 -17.55 10.34
N SER A 117 8.73 -18.42 9.62
CA SER A 117 10.21 -18.41 9.52
C SER A 117 10.77 -17.00 9.28
N TYR A 118 11.72 -16.52 10.10
CA TYR A 118 12.23 -15.12 10.20
C TYR A 118 11.28 -14.07 10.83
N GLY A 119 10.22 -14.51 11.51
CA GLY A 119 9.16 -13.67 12.06
C GLY A 119 9.60 -12.67 13.15
N TYR A 120 10.55 -13.06 14.01
CA TYR A 120 11.16 -12.21 15.03
C TYR A 120 11.83 -10.96 14.42
N VAL A 121 12.62 -11.11 13.35
CA VAL A 121 13.31 -9.99 12.66
C VAL A 121 12.32 -9.06 11.96
N ARG A 122 11.19 -9.57 11.47
CA ARG A 122 10.13 -8.78 10.82
C ARG A 122 9.23 -8.04 11.81
N SER A 123 8.99 -8.62 12.99
CA SER A 123 8.20 -7.98 14.07
C SER A 123 8.88 -6.69 14.55
N ALA A 124 10.21 -6.67 14.62
CA ALA A 124 11.00 -5.51 15.04
C ALA A 124 11.03 -4.36 14.03
N ARG A 125 10.57 -4.56 12.79
CA ARG A 125 10.79 -3.61 11.67
C ARG A 125 9.55 -3.20 10.90
N ILE A 126 8.34 -3.63 11.28
CA ILE A 126 7.09 -3.40 10.52
C ILE A 126 7.19 -4.00 9.11
N CYS A 127 6.50 -5.12 8.86
CA CYS A 127 6.50 -5.73 7.53
C CYS A 127 5.74 -4.86 6.52
N THR A 128 5.99 -5.11 5.24
CA THR A 128 5.28 -4.40 4.15
C THR A 128 3.78 -4.75 4.10
N HIS A 129 3.31 -5.81 4.75
CA HIS A 129 1.87 -6.09 4.91
C HIS A 129 1.21 -5.13 5.90
N VAL A 130 1.84 -4.87 7.05
CA VAL A 130 1.36 -3.85 8.00
C VAL A 130 1.41 -2.46 7.35
N ALA A 131 2.50 -2.17 6.65
CA ALA A 131 2.64 -0.93 5.89
C ALA A 131 1.53 -0.76 4.84
N ALA A 132 1.18 -1.83 4.11
CA ALA A 132 0.10 -1.80 3.14
C ALA A 132 -1.25 -1.45 3.77
N VAL A 133 -1.53 -1.98 4.96
CA VAL A 133 -2.73 -1.61 5.74
C VAL A 133 -2.68 -0.15 6.19
N MET A 134 -1.51 0.34 6.61
CA MET A 134 -1.33 1.75 6.97
C MET A 134 -1.60 2.69 5.79
N VAL A 135 -1.16 2.33 4.58
CA VAL A 135 -1.46 3.06 3.33
C VAL A 135 -2.94 2.98 3.01
N TYR A 136 -3.51 1.77 2.98
CA TYR A 136 -4.92 1.54 2.69
C TYR A 136 -5.85 2.38 3.58
N ARG A 137 -5.59 2.40 4.90
CA ARG A 137 -6.42 3.17 5.85
C ARG A 137 -6.36 4.68 5.58
N ARG A 138 -5.19 5.21 5.23
CA ARG A 138 -4.98 6.63 4.92
C ARG A 138 -5.62 7.02 3.61
N ALA A 139 -5.40 6.21 2.57
CA ALA A 139 -5.99 6.41 1.25
C ALA A 139 -7.52 6.36 1.34
N ARG A 140 -8.07 5.36 2.05
CA ARG A 140 -9.53 5.26 2.24
C ARG A 140 -10.11 6.45 3.01
N ARG A 141 -9.43 6.95 4.04
CA ARG A 141 -9.86 8.17 4.76
C ARG A 141 -9.93 9.37 3.83
N ARG A 142 -8.94 9.56 2.96
CA ARG A 142 -8.89 10.65 1.98
C ARG A 142 -10.00 10.53 0.94
N LEU A 143 -10.16 9.34 0.36
CA LEU A 143 -11.25 9.07 -0.57
C LEU A 143 -12.61 9.35 0.07
N SER A 144 -12.82 8.93 1.32
CA SER A 144 -14.05 9.25 2.04
C SER A 144 -14.23 10.75 2.30
N ALA A 145 -13.16 11.49 2.58
CA ALA A 145 -13.24 12.95 2.74
C ALA A 145 -13.60 13.61 1.41
N TRP A 146 -12.85 13.34 0.34
CA TRP A 146 -13.09 13.93 -0.98
C TRP A 146 -14.46 13.60 -1.55
N LEU A 147 -14.93 12.36 -1.40
CA LEU A 147 -16.26 11.95 -1.87
C LEU A 147 -17.37 12.43 -0.93
N GLY A 148 -17.06 12.62 0.35
CA GLY A 148 -17.97 13.21 1.34
C GLY A 148 -18.16 14.71 1.14
N ASP A 149 -17.12 15.42 0.66
CA ASP A 149 -17.14 16.85 0.32
C ASP A 149 -17.87 17.14 -1.00
N LEU A 150 -18.30 16.11 -1.74
CA LEU A 150 -19.07 16.20 -2.99
C LEU A 150 -20.59 16.05 -2.79
N TYR A 151 -21.06 15.97 -1.55
CA TYR A 151 -22.47 15.90 -1.13
C TYR A 151 -22.74 16.83 0.04
#